data_AF-A0A0G3ENT2-F1
#
_entry.id   AF-A0A0G3ENT2-F1
#
_cell.length_a   1.000
_cell.length_b   1.000
_cell.length_c   1.000
_cell.angle_alpha   90.00
_cell.angle_beta   90.00
_cell.angle_gamma   90.00
#
_symmetry.space_group_name_H-M   'P 1'
#
loop_
_entity.id
_entity.type
_entity.pdbx_description
1 polymer ?
#
loop_
_entity_poly.entity_id
_entity_poly.type
_entity_poly.pdbx_seq_one_letter_code
_entity_poly.pdbx_strand_id
1 'polypeptide(L)'
;MPMLIHHIDAIARQKGRDVVFVTFPECDSWLEESPIDYAQCAARDVVITWLDGNRIGWLPCAKFADENFIGAYTGDVYVDVPFDPGNEAYRQVKEFLEYPDGTSKIEGARFSYLPLAIAMTNSHHDKPGFWEEWAKAR
;
A
#
# COMPACT_ATOMS: atom_id res chain seq x y z
N MET A 1 2.45 5.15 20.77
CA MET A 1 2.87 3.74 20.56
C MET A 1 3.52 3.67 19.19
N PRO A 2 4.68 3.01 19.03
CA PRO A 2 5.26 2.83 17.69
C PRO A 2 4.29 2.04 16.82
N MET A 3 4.02 2.52 15.60
CA MET A 3 3.22 1.79 14.62
C MET A 3 4.14 0.85 13.84
N LEU A 4 3.79 -0.43 13.82
CA LEU A 4 4.47 -1.39 12.95
C LEU A 4 3.84 -1.30 11.55
N ILE A 5 4.64 -0.89 10.57
CA ILE A 5 4.23 -0.83 9.17
C ILE A 5 4.75 -2.06 8.44
N HIS A 6 3.86 -2.81 7.80
CA HIS A 6 4.22 -3.96 7.00
C HIS A 6 4.40 -3.56 5.53
N HIS A 7 5.36 -4.16 4.85
CA HIS A 7 5.50 -4.03 3.41
C HIS A 7 4.32 -4.70 2.69
N ILE A 8 3.89 -4.12 1.57
CA ILE A 8 2.74 -4.62 0.81
C ILE A 8 2.90 -6.08 0.35
N ASP A 9 4.13 -6.52 0.06
CA ASP A 9 4.43 -7.91 -0.30
C ASP A 9 4.31 -8.85 0.92
N ALA A 10 4.73 -8.41 2.10
CA ALA A 10 4.50 -9.17 3.33
C ALA A 10 3.00 -9.31 3.64
N ILE A 11 2.21 -8.25 3.42
CA ILE A 11 0.75 -8.30 3.57
C ILE A 11 0.13 -9.30 2.58
N ALA A 12 0.57 -9.29 1.32
CA ALA A 12 0.09 -10.24 0.31
C ALA A 12 0.37 -11.70 0.71
N ARG A 13 1.60 -11.99 1.17
CA ARG A 13 1.97 -13.33 1.65
C ARG A 13 1.17 -13.74 2.88
N GLN A 14 0.98 -12.84 3.85
CA GLN A 14 0.17 -13.10 5.05
C GLN A 14 -1.29 -13.40 4.71
N LYS A 15 -1.87 -12.67 3.75
CA LYS A 15 -3.25 -12.88 3.30
C LYS A 15 -3.40 -14.09 2.37
N GLY A 16 -2.30 -14.57 1.78
CA GLY A 16 -2.29 -15.68 0.82
C GLY A 16 -3.07 -15.39 -0.45
N ARG A 17 -3.13 -14.13 -0.89
CA ARG A 17 -3.89 -13.67 -2.06
C ARG A 17 -3.30 -12.41 -2.66
N ASP A 18 -3.75 -12.08 -3.87
CA ASP A 18 -3.52 -10.78 -4.47
C ASP A 18 -4.12 -9.68 -3.59
N VAL A 19 -3.39 -8.57 -3.49
CA VAL A 19 -3.76 -7.42 -2.66
C VAL A 19 -3.83 -6.17 -3.50
N VAL A 20 -4.61 -5.21 -3.02
CA VAL A 20 -4.71 -3.89 -3.61
C VAL A 20 -4.29 -2.83 -2.62
N PHE A 21 -3.75 -1.74 -3.13
CA PHE A 21 -3.23 -0.65 -2.33
C PHE A 21 -3.31 0.67 -3.10
N VAL A 22 -3.22 1.76 -2.35
CA VAL A 22 -3.21 3.12 -2.88
C VAL A 22 -1.89 3.76 -2.50
N THR A 23 -1.23 4.35 -3.49
CA THR A 23 -0.02 5.16 -3.29
C THR A 23 -0.32 6.62 -3.53
N PHE A 24 0.46 7.50 -2.89
CA PHE A 24 0.29 8.94 -2.98
C PHE A 24 1.58 9.65 -3.41
N PRO A 25 2.01 9.52 -4.68
CA PRO A 25 3.32 10.01 -5.13
C PRO A 25 3.52 11.52 -4.96
N GLU A 26 2.46 12.31 -5.10
CA GLU A 26 2.53 13.78 -4.94
C GLU A 26 2.69 14.19 -3.48
N CYS A 27 2.41 13.29 -2.55
CA CYS A 27 2.57 13.46 -1.11
C CYS A 27 3.79 12.71 -0.55
N ASP A 28 4.63 12.16 -1.44
CA ASP A 28 5.82 11.43 -1.08
C ASP A 28 7.01 12.39 -0.93
N SER A 29 7.30 12.75 0.32
CA SER A 29 8.35 13.71 0.70
C SER A 29 9.78 13.27 0.34
N TRP A 30 9.98 12.04 -0.18
CA TRP A 30 11.28 11.58 -0.68
C TRP A 30 11.61 12.10 -2.08
N LEU A 31 10.62 12.58 -2.83
CA LEU A 31 10.86 13.32 -4.06
C LEU A 31 11.23 14.75 -3.64
N GLU A 32 12.42 15.23 -4.04
CA GLU A 32 12.91 16.59 -3.72
C GLU A 32 11.93 17.72 -4.08
N GLU A 33 10.94 17.42 -4.94
CA GLU A 33 9.90 18.33 -5.41
C GLU A 33 8.58 18.25 -4.62
N SER A 34 8.40 17.31 -3.68
CA SER A 34 7.18 17.22 -2.86
C SER A 34 7.38 17.87 -1.49
N PRO A 35 6.80 19.07 -1.24
CA PRO A 35 6.92 19.76 0.04
C PRO A 35 5.96 19.24 1.11
N ILE A 36 5.17 18.19 0.82
CA ILE A 36 3.98 17.83 1.61
C ILE A 36 4.25 16.52 2.37
N ASP A 37 4.14 16.58 3.70
CA ASP A 37 4.06 15.40 4.56
C ASP A 37 2.80 14.59 4.18
N TYR A 38 2.90 13.27 4.09
CA TYR A 38 1.73 12.42 3.84
C TYR A 38 0.58 12.66 4.84
N ALA A 39 0.89 13.16 6.04
CA ALA A 39 -0.09 13.56 7.05
C ALA A 39 -0.94 14.78 6.65
N GLN A 40 -0.50 15.56 5.66
CA GLN A 40 -1.18 16.74 5.11
C GLN A 40 -1.71 16.49 3.68
N CYS A 41 -1.65 15.23 3.23
CA CYS A 41 -2.05 14.84 1.89
C CYS A 41 -3.57 14.80 1.74
N ALA A 42 -4.13 15.81 1.07
CA ALA A 42 -5.59 15.88 0.82
C ALA A 42 -6.12 14.64 0.08
N ALA A 43 -5.37 14.11 -0.89
CA ALA A 43 -5.76 12.90 -1.61
C ALA A 43 -5.88 11.69 -0.68
N ARG A 44 -4.94 11.54 0.24
CA ARG A 44 -4.93 10.46 1.24
C ARG A 44 -6.10 10.58 2.21
N ASP A 45 -6.40 11.78 2.67
CA ASP A 45 -7.53 12.04 3.56
C ASP A 45 -8.86 11.72 2.89
N VAL A 46 -9.03 12.09 1.62
CA VAL A 46 -10.22 11.75 0.82
C VAL A 46 -10.39 10.23 0.72
N VAL A 47 -9.30 9.50 0.43
CA VAL A 47 -9.34 8.03 0.30
C VAL A 47 -9.69 7.37 1.63
N ILE A 48 -9.00 7.72 2.72
CA ILE A 48 -9.23 7.13 4.04
C ILE A 48 -10.64 7.42 4.55
N THR A 49 -11.08 8.68 4.42
CA THR A 49 -12.43 9.08 4.86
C THR A 49 -13.50 8.29 4.11
N TRP A 50 -13.32 8.06 2.81
CA TRP A 50 -14.25 7.27 2.03
C TRP A 50 -14.21 5.78 2.41
N LEU A 51 -13.03 5.20 2.62
CA LEU A 51 -12.89 3.81 3.07
C LEU A 51 -13.58 3.58 4.41
N ASP A 52 -13.34 4.47 5.39
CA ASP A 52 -13.97 4.43 6.71
C ASP A 52 -15.50 4.58 6.60
N GLY A 53 -15.97 5.54 5.80
CA GLY A 53 -17.40 5.79 5.57
C GLY A 53 -18.13 4.60 4.93
N ASN A 54 -17.43 3.82 4.09
CA ASN A 54 -17.97 2.62 3.44
C ASN A 54 -17.65 1.33 4.20
N ARG A 55 -17.05 1.41 5.39
CA ARG A 55 -16.64 0.27 6.24
C ARG A 55 -15.69 -0.70 5.53
N ILE A 56 -14.80 -0.16 4.69
CA ILE A 56 -13.77 -0.93 4.01
C ILE A 56 -12.50 -0.86 4.85
N GLY A 57 -12.05 -2.02 5.32
CA GLY A 57 -10.84 -2.10 6.13
C GLY A 57 -9.61 -1.64 5.36
N TRP A 58 -8.69 -0.96 6.04
CA TRP A 58 -7.43 -0.53 5.47
C TRP A 58 -6.34 -0.51 6.54
N LEU A 59 -5.08 -0.57 6.11
CA LEU A 59 -3.91 -0.48 6.98
C LEU A 59 -2.82 0.34 6.29
N PRO A 60 -2.02 1.13 7.01
CA PRO A 60 -0.83 1.72 6.43
C PRO A 60 0.14 0.62 6.01
N CYS A 61 0.74 0.76 4.83
CA CYS A 61 1.72 -0.20 4.32
C CYS A 61 2.96 0.50 3.77
N ALA A 62 4.09 -0.19 3.82
CA ALA A 62 5.29 0.24 3.12
C ALA A 62 5.28 -0.31 1.68
N LYS A 63 6.12 0.29 0.84
CA LYS A 63 6.38 -0.17 -0.53
C LYS A 63 6.93 -1.59 -0.53
N PHE A 64 7.05 -2.20 -1.70
CA PHE A 64 7.65 -3.53 -1.85
C PHE A 64 9.02 -3.60 -1.16
N ALA A 65 9.26 -4.63 -0.35
CA ALA A 65 10.50 -4.74 0.41
C ALA A 65 11.73 -4.91 -0.50
N ASP A 66 12.77 -4.10 -0.24
CA ASP A 66 14.06 -4.15 -0.93
C ASP A 66 15.19 -4.23 0.11
N GLU A 67 15.98 -5.30 0.06
CA GLU A 67 17.13 -5.51 0.95
C GLU A 67 18.26 -4.49 0.73
N ASN A 68 18.18 -3.68 -0.32
CA ASN A 68 19.12 -2.61 -0.63
C ASN A 68 18.66 -1.23 -0.19
N PHE A 69 17.39 -1.09 0.21
CA PHE A 69 16.80 0.20 0.49
C PHE A 69 15.78 0.12 1.63
N ILE A 70 16.03 0.89 2.70
CA ILE A 70 15.06 1.11 3.76
C ILE A 70 14.52 2.54 3.69
N GLY A 71 13.28 2.67 3.24
CA GLY A 71 12.57 3.95 3.17
C GLY A 71 11.73 4.19 4.42
N ALA A 72 11.56 5.46 4.82
CA ALA A 72 10.52 5.81 5.77
C ALA A 72 9.13 5.58 5.14
N TYR A 73 8.13 5.38 5.98
CA TYR A 73 6.74 5.30 5.54
C TYR A 73 6.29 6.62 4.87
N THR A 74 5.68 6.49 3.69
CA THR A 74 5.33 7.62 2.80
C THR A 74 3.83 7.85 2.63
N GLY A 75 2.99 7.20 3.44
CA GLY A 75 1.54 7.40 3.39
C GLY A 75 0.74 6.32 2.66
N ASP A 76 1.39 5.34 2.03
CA ASP A 76 0.73 4.30 1.25
C ASP A 76 -0.23 3.43 2.10
N VAL A 77 -1.32 2.99 1.50
CA VAL A 77 -2.40 2.30 2.21
C VAL A 77 -2.78 1.00 1.51
N TYR A 78 -2.71 -0.11 2.24
CA TYR A 78 -3.32 -1.38 1.87
C TYR A 78 -4.84 -1.30 2.08
N VAL A 79 -5.62 -1.80 1.13
CA VAL A 79 -7.08 -1.91 1.23
C VAL A 79 -7.46 -3.38 1.40
N ASP A 80 -8.19 -3.74 2.46
CA ASP A 80 -8.54 -5.12 2.81
C ASP A 80 -9.69 -5.67 1.97
N VAL A 81 -9.48 -5.69 0.66
CA VAL A 81 -10.35 -6.31 -0.34
C VAL A 81 -9.50 -7.19 -1.27
N PRO A 82 -10.03 -8.31 -1.77
CA PRO A 82 -9.37 -9.09 -2.82
C PRO A 82 -9.34 -8.33 -4.13
N PHE A 83 -8.27 -8.51 -4.91
CA PHE A 83 -8.31 -8.17 -6.32
C PHE A 83 -9.20 -9.19 -7.04
N ASP A 84 -10.50 -8.89 -7.10
CA ASP A 84 -11.51 -9.77 -7.69
C ASP A 84 -12.65 -8.94 -8.30
N PRO A 85 -12.79 -8.90 -9.64
CA PRO A 85 -13.89 -8.18 -10.31
C PRO A 85 -15.29 -8.65 -9.92
N GLY A 86 -15.45 -9.86 -9.41
CA GLY A 86 -16.72 -10.38 -8.89
C GLY A 86 -17.03 -9.89 -7.47
N ASN A 87 -16.05 -9.35 -6.74
CA ASN A 87 -16.21 -8.89 -5.37
C ASN A 87 -16.85 -7.49 -5.33
N GLU A 88 -17.93 -7.36 -4.57
CA GLU A 88 -18.68 -6.11 -4.48
C GLU A 88 -17.85 -4.95 -3.89
N ALA A 89 -17.11 -5.20 -2.82
CA ALA A 89 -16.29 -4.18 -2.17
C ALA A 89 -15.13 -3.74 -3.09
N TYR A 90 -14.49 -4.67 -3.78
CA TYR A 90 -13.47 -4.35 -4.79
C TYR A 90 -14.03 -3.45 -5.89
N ARG A 91 -15.21 -3.78 -6.45
CA ARG A 91 -15.85 -2.93 -7.47
C ARG A 91 -16.15 -1.53 -6.93
N GLN A 92 -16.67 -1.41 -5.71
CA GLN A 92 -16.92 -0.11 -5.09
C GLN A 92 -15.63 0.72 -4.94
N VAL A 93 -14.55 0.10 -4.45
CA VAL A 93 -13.23 0.76 -4.32
C VAL A 93 -12.71 1.20 -5.68
N LYS A 94 -12.75 0.31 -6.67
CA LYS A 94 -12.30 0.60 -8.04
C LYS A 94 -13.13 1.73 -8.66
N GLU A 95 -14.44 1.69 -8.52
CA GLU A 95 -15.35 2.74 -9.04
C GLU A 95 -15.14 4.09 -8.35
N PHE A 96 -14.74 4.10 -7.08
CA PHE A 96 -14.39 5.32 -6.37
C PHE A 96 -13.03 5.89 -6.83
N LEU A 97 -12.01 5.04 -6.96
CA LEU A 97 -10.63 5.46 -7.23
C LEU A 97 -10.33 5.67 -8.72
N GLU A 98 -11.02 4.99 -9.63
CA GLU A 98 -10.70 4.97 -11.07
C GLU A 98 -11.91 5.29 -11.95
N TYR A 99 -11.61 5.91 -13.10
CA TYR A 99 -12.52 5.95 -14.24
C TYR A 99 -12.57 4.60 -14.97
N PRO A 100 -13.58 4.36 -15.82
CA PRO A 100 -13.67 3.12 -16.60
C PRO A 100 -12.46 2.84 -17.50
N ASP A 101 -11.70 3.87 -17.89
CA ASP A 101 -10.47 3.77 -18.67
C ASP A 101 -9.22 3.43 -17.84
N GLY A 102 -9.37 3.29 -16.51
CA GLY A 102 -8.29 2.98 -15.57
C GLY A 102 -7.49 4.18 -15.09
N THR A 103 -7.86 5.41 -15.48
CA THR A 103 -7.23 6.62 -14.94
C THR A 103 -7.74 6.95 -13.54
N SER A 104 -6.89 7.53 -12.69
CA SER A 104 -7.26 7.92 -11.33
C SER A 104 -8.32 9.03 -11.33
N LYS A 105 -9.35 8.88 -10.49
CA LYS A 105 -10.36 9.91 -10.20
C LYS A 105 -9.91 10.95 -9.18
N ILE A 106 -8.99 10.55 -8.31
CA ILE A 106 -8.45 11.39 -7.25
C ILE A 106 -7.03 11.77 -7.66
N GLU A 107 -6.85 13.06 -7.93
CA GLU A 107 -5.53 13.64 -8.19
C GLU A 107 -4.57 13.33 -7.03
N GLY A 108 -3.32 12.98 -7.33
CA GLY A 108 -2.35 12.54 -6.33
C GLY A 108 -2.52 11.13 -5.77
N ALA A 109 -3.58 10.38 -6.12
CA ALA A 109 -3.76 8.99 -5.71
C ALA A 109 -3.59 8.02 -6.89
N ARG A 110 -2.94 6.88 -6.64
CA ARG A 110 -2.83 5.78 -7.62
C ARG A 110 -3.29 4.47 -7.00
N PHE A 111 -4.31 3.87 -7.60
CA PHE A 111 -4.77 2.54 -7.24
C PHE A 111 -3.92 1.49 -7.95
N SER A 112 -3.50 0.46 -7.22
CA SER A 112 -2.60 -0.57 -7.74
C SER A 112 -2.90 -1.91 -7.08
N TYR A 113 -2.45 -2.98 -7.71
CA TYR A 113 -2.51 -4.32 -7.16
C TYR A 113 -1.14 -4.97 -7.19
N LEU A 114 -0.91 -5.87 -6.24
CA LEU A 114 0.28 -6.71 -6.18
C LEU A 114 -0.17 -8.17 -6.27
N PRO A 115 0.20 -8.90 -7.33
CA PRO A 115 -0.04 -10.33 -7.40
C PRO A 115 0.71 -11.07 -6.29
N LEU A 116 0.06 -12.07 -5.69
CA LEU A 116 0.71 -12.96 -4.72
C LEU A 116 1.95 -13.60 -5.32
N ALA A 117 1.90 -14.01 -6.58
CA ALA A 117 3.03 -14.62 -7.29
C ALA A 117 4.28 -13.71 -7.29
N ILE A 118 4.10 -12.39 -7.39
CA ILE A 118 5.19 -11.42 -7.28
C ILE A 118 5.61 -11.26 -5.82
N ALA A 119 4.67 -11.16 -4.89
CA ALA A 119 5.01 -11.09 -3.46
C ALA A 119 5.81 -12.29 -2.95
N MET A 120 5.62 -13.48 -3.55
CA MET A 120 6.33 -14.70 -3.20
C MET A 120 7.82 -14.67 -3.56
N THR A 121 8.29 -13.74 -4.41
CA THR A 121 9.74 -13.58 -4.68
C THR A 121 10.51 -13.17 -3.42
N ASN A 122 9.83 -12.56 -2.45
CA ASN A 122 10.37 -12.13 -1.16
C ASN A 122 9.99 -13.09 -0.01
N SER A 123 9.53 -14.31 -0.30
CA SER A 123 9.13 -15.27 0.75
C SER A 123 10.27 -15.67 1.69
N HIS A 124 11.53 -15.50 1.29
CA HIS A 124 12.67 -15.72 2.18
C HIS A 124 12.75 -14.68 3.31
N HIS A 125 12.09 -13.52 3.19
CA HIS A 125 11.98 -12.52 4.25
C HIS A 125 11.14 -13.00 5.44
N ASP A 126 10.31 -14.03 5.25
CA ASP A 126 9.43 -14.57 6.30
C ASP A 126 10.18 -15.50 7.28
N LYS A 127 11.46 -15.78 7.01
CA LYS A 127 12.30 -16.55 7.94
C LYS A 127 12.43 -15.80 9.27
N PRO A 128 12.17 -16.46 10.42
CA PRO A 128 12.36 -15.83 11.72
C PRO A 128 13.79 -15.28 11.85
N GLY A 129 13.93 -14.02 12.25
CA GLY A 129 15.24 -13.38 12.40
C GLY A 129 15.81 -12.76 11.12
N PHE A 130 15.15 -12.90 9.95
CA PHE A 130 15.71 -12.42 8.68
C PHE A 130 16.11 -10.94 8.73
N TRP A 131 15.20 -10.07 9.16
CA TRP A 131 15.45 -8.62 9.22
C TRP A 131 16.47 -8.26 10.30
N GLU A 132 16.49 -8.99 11.43
CA GLU A 132 17.49 -8.82 12.48
C GLU A 132 18.89 -9.25 12.05
N GLU A 133 19.00 -10.31 11.24
CA GLU A 133 20.27 -10.76 10.65
C GLU A 133 20.74 -9.80 9.56
N TRP A 134 19.84 -9.40 8.66
CA TRP A 134 20.10 -8.41 7.62
C TRP A 134 20.61 -7.09 8.22
N ALA A 135 19.96 -6.60 9.29
CA ALA A 135 20.36 -5.36 9.96
C ALA A 135 21.74 -5.43 10.64
N LYS A 136 22.21 -6.62 11.04
CA LYS A 136 23.57 -6.81 11.59
C LYS A 136 24.66 -6.86 10.52
N ALA A 137 24.29 -7.15 9.28
CA ALA A 137 25.22 -7.30 8.16
C ALA A 137 25.49 -5.98 7.42
N ARG A 138 24.88 -4.86 7.85
CA ARG A 138 25.10 -3.50 7.33
C ARG A 138 25.83 -2.63 8.35
#